data_AF-A0A8H9WFD3-F1
#
_entry.id   AF-A0A8H9WFD3-F1
#
_cell.length_a   1.000
_cell.length_b   1.000
_cell.length_c   1.000
_cell.angle_alpha   90.00
_cell.angle_beta   90.00
_cell.angle_gamma   90.00
#
_symmetry.space_group_name_H-M   'P 1'
#
loop_
_entity.id
_entity.type
_entity.pdbx_description
1 polymer ?
#
loop_
_entity_poly.entity_id
_entity_poly.type
_entity_poly.pdbx_seq_one_letter_code
_entity_poly.pdbx_strand_id
1 'polypeptide(L)'
;MNQHRRHRNKSKSLYIWHRYTGLFAALFVIFITISGITLNHTDDLALKNKHVSSNFLLNLYNVQSPTVVRQFIAGQQVITQADDILFIDGNNSLAINSSLVGGVVYEEFIVIALTNKLLLVDSTGQLLETLSKTGGIPNNISKIGLDEEQHVNVLSENILYRLDANLVLQVAPLNHNVTWSQNKPVSTINKLAISERYRANIISLETLMLDIHSGRFFGSYGTLFFDFVGVILLFLACTGVIIWARQRPKKS
;
A
#
# COMPACT_ATOMS: atom_id res chain seq x y z
N MET A 1 -20.72 -29.16 67.09
CA MET A 1 -20.63 -29.59 65.67
C MET A 1 -19.68 -28.67 64.93
N ASN A 2 -18.40 -29.06 64.80
CA ASN A 2 -17.36 -28.27 64.13
C ASN A 2 -17.43 -28.47 62.62
N GLN A 3 -17.70 -27.40 61.87
CA GLN A 3 -17.57 -27.37 60.42
C GLN A 3 -16.09 -27.24 60.03
N HIS A 4 -15.46 -28.36 59.64
CA HIS A 4 -14.20 -28.30 58.90
C HIS A 4 -14.46 -27.73 57.50
N ARG A 5 -14.27 -26.41 57.34
CA ARG A 5 -14.12 -25.80 56.01
C ARG A 5 -12.86 -26.39 55.37
N ARG A 6 -13.04 -27.34 54.43
CA ARG A 6 -11.98 -27.85 53.55
C ARG A 6 -11.30 -26.67 52.87
N HIS A 7 -10.09 -26.33 53.31
CA HIS A 7 -9.20 -25.42 52.60
C HIS A 7 -8.84 -26.10 51.26
N ARG A 8 -9.64 -25.85 50.22
CA ARG A 8 -9.32 -26.27 48.85
C ARG A 8 -7.89 -25.78 48.57
N ASN A 9 -6.97 -26.69 48.28
CA ASN A 9 -5.56 -26.39 48.04
C ASN A 9 -5.44 -25.41 46.85
N LYS A 10 -5.46 -24.11 47.14
CA LYS A 10 -5.39 -23.02 46.14
C LYS A 10 -4.14 -23.15 45.27
N SER A 11 -3.05 -23.68 45.83
CA SER A 11 -1.83 -24.02 45.09
C SER A 11 -2.09 -25.02 43.97
N LYS A 12 -2.71 -26.18 44.26
CA LYS A 12 -3.03 -27.21 43.24
C LYS A 12 -3.93 -26.67 42.13
N SER A 13 -4.89 -25.82 42.47
CA SER A 13 -5.77 -25.18 41.48
C SER A 13 -5.01 -24.23 40.56
N LEU A 14 -4.08 -23.42 41.10
CA LEU A 14 -3.25 -22.51 40.29
C LEU A 14 -2.38 -23.25 39.28
N TYR A 15 -1.73 -24.36 39.68
CA TYR A 15 -0.92 -25.19 38.77
C TYR A 15 -1.75 -25.80 37.63
N ILE A 16 -2.96 -26.27 37.92
CA ILE A 16 -3.87 -26.85 36.93
C ILE A 16 -4.29 -25.79 35.91
N TRP A 17 -4.75 -24.62 36.38
CA TRP A 17 -5.15 -23.53 35.49
C TRP A 17 -3.98 -23.05 34.64
N HIS A 18 -2.81 -22.81 35.24
CA HIS A 18 -1.60 -22.40 34.50
C HIS A 18 -1.22 -23.40 33.39
N ARG A 19 -1.30 -24.71 33.65
CA ARG A 19 -0.97 -25.74 32.66
C ARG A 19 -1.92 -25.71 31.45
N TYR A 20 -3.23 -25.64 31.68
CA TYR A 20 -4.21 -25.66 30.59
C TYR A 20 -4.25 -24.34 29.82
N THR A 21 -4.21 -23.20 30.51
CA THR A 21 -4.12 -21.90 29.83
C THR A 21 -2.80 -21.74 29.09
N GLY A 22 -1.72 -22.33 29.61
CA GLY A 22 -0.41 -22.37 28.97
C GLY A 22 -0.41 -23.15 27.66
N LEU A 23 -1.05 -24.32 27.61
CA LEU A 23 -1.18 -25.10 26.38
C LEU A 23 -1.97 -24.36 25.31
N PHE A 24 -3.08 -23.72 25.69
CA PHE A 24 -3.86 -22.89 24.77
C PHE A 24 -3.03 -21.70 24.26
N ALA A 25 -2.37 -20.97 25.17
CA ALA A 25 -1.55 -19.82 24.81
C ALA A 25 -0.35 -20.21 23.92
N ALA A 26 0.23 -21.40 24.08
CA ALA A 26 1.37 -21.86 23.29
C ALA A 26 1.06 -21.89 21.79
N LEU A 27 -0.13 -22.39 21.41
CA LEU A 27 -0.57 -22.39 20.01
C LEU A 27 -0.60 -20.97 19.43
N PHE A 28 -1.11 -20.03 20.22
CA PHE A 28 -1.21 -18.64 19.80
C PHE A 28 0.17 -17.95 19.76
N VAL A 29 1.04 -18.22 20.74
CA VAL A 29 2.43 -17.73 20.75
C VAL A 29 3.18 -18.20 19.52
N ILE A 30 3.02 -19.46 19.11
CA ILE A 30 3.61 -19.98 17.87
C ILE A 30 3.13 -19.16 16.68
N PHE A 31 1.82 -18.94 16.58
CA PHE A 31 1.22 -18.16 15.49
C PHE A 31 1.71 -16.71 15.43
N ILE A 32 1.67 -15.97 16.55
CA ILE A 32 2.15 -14.57 16.58
C ILE A 32 3.66 -14.48 16.34
N THR A 33 4.43 -15.48 16.77
CA THR A 33 5.87 -15.52 16.54
C THR A 33 6.18 -15.76 15.07
N ILE A 34 5.53 -16.72 14.41
CA ILE A 34 5.74 -16.99 12.98
C ILE A 34 5.36 -15.74 12.16
N SER A 35 4.16 -15.19 12.40
CA SER A 35 3.72 -13.98 11.69
C SER A 35 4.60 -12.76 11.98
N GLY A 36 5.04 -12.58 13.23
CA GLY A 36 5.97 -11.51 13.60
C GLY A 36 7.34 -11.65 12.94
N ILE A 37 7.89 -12.86 12.85
CA ILE A 37 9.14 -13.11 12.11
C ILE A 37 8.94 -12.79 10.62
N THR A 38 7.83 -13.23 10.01
CA THR A 38 7.50 -12.89 8.61
C THR A 38 7.44 -11.38 8.39
N LEU A 39 6.81 -10.64 9.32
CA LEU A 39 6.72 -9.17 9.26
C LEU A 39 8.07 -8.48 9.46
N ASN A 40 8.96 -9.03 10.30
CA ASN A 40 10.32 -8.51 10.48
C ASN A 40 11.21 -8.68 9.23
N HIS A 41 10.86 -9.62 8.35
CA HIS A 41 11.57 -9.89 7.09
C HIS A 41 10.76 -9.46 5.86
N THR A 42 9.95 -8.40 6.01
CA THR A 42 9.08 -7.90 4.94
C THR A 42 9.83 -7.51 3.66
N ASP A 43 11.00 -6.89 3.80
CA ASP A 43 11.83 -6.46 2.66
C ASP A 43 12.45 -7.66 1.95
N ASP A 44 13.07 -8.58 2.69
CA ASP A 44 13.68 -9.82 2.16
C ASP A 44 12.66 -10.68 1.40
N LEU A 45 11.41 -10.71 1.88
CA LEU A 45 10.31 -11.46 1.29
C LEU A 45 9.53 -10.68 0.22
N ALA A 46 9.86 -9.40 0.05
CA ALA A 46 9.18 -8.43 -0.82
C ALA A 46 7.65 -8.39 -0.59
N LEU A 47 7.19 -8.50 0.67
CA LEU A 47 5.75 -8.57 0.97
C LEU A 47 5.01 -7.26 0.65
N LYS A 48 5.73 -6.13 0.66
CA LYS A 48 5.21 -4.83 0.25
C LYS A 48 4.91 -4.77 -1.26
N ASN A 49 5.71 -5.45 -2.07
CA ASN A 49 5.60 -5.42 -3.54
C ASN A 49 4.63 -6.49 -4.06
N LYS A 50 4.35 -7.53 -3.25
CA LYS A 50 3.36 -8.55 -3.55
C LYS A 50 2.00 -8.11 -3.05
N HIS A 51 1.00 -8.23 -3.92
CA HIS A 51 -0.35 -7.77 -3.61
C HIS A 51 -1.35 -8.92 -3.65
N VAL A 52 -2.47 -8.72 -2.96
CA VAL A 52 -3.57 -9.67 -2.90
C VAL A 52 -4.36 -9.61 -4.21
N SER A 53 -4.40 -10.72 -4.93
CA SER A 53 -5.18 -10.87 -6.18
C SER A 53 -6.51 -11.61 -5.99
N SER A 54 -6.75 -12.19 -4.82
CA SER A 54 -7.98 -12.95 -4.55
C SER A 54 -9.19 -12.03 -4.43
N ASN A 55 -10.16 -12.19 -5.33
CA ASN A 55 -11.42 -11.44 -5.29
C ASN A 55 -12.18 -11.57 -3.96
N PHE A 56 -12.13 -12.74 -3.33
CA PHE A 56 -12.75 -12.95 -2.02
C PHE A 56 -12.12 -12.04 -0.95
N LEU A 57 -10.78 -12.01 -0.88
CA LEU A 57 -10.06 -11.17 0.08
C LEU A 57 -10.27 -9.69 -0.24
N LEU A 58 -10.19 -9.29 -1.50
CA LEU A 58 -10.44 -7.90 -1.90
C LEU A 58 -11.86 -7.44 -1.54
N ASN A 59 -12.85 -8.31 -1.66
CA ASN A 59 -14.22 -8.03 -1.23
C ASN A 59 -14.33 -7.93 0.31
N LEU A 60 -13.63 -8.79 1.04
CA LEU A 60 -13.57 -8.74 2.52
C LEU A 60 -12.99 -7.41 3.01
N TYR A 61 -11.99 -6.88 2.30
CA TYR A 61 -11.40 -5.55 2.53
C TYR A 61 -12.23 -4.39 1.94
N ASN A 62 -13.41 -4.69 1.36
CA ASN A 62 -14.30 -3.73 0.72
C ASN A 62 -13.60 -2.88 -0.38
N VAL A 63 -12.63 -3.46 -1.09
CA VAL A 63 -11.88 -2.78 -2.15
C VAL A 63 -12.78 -2.53 -3.36
N GLN A 64 -13.07 -1.25 -3.61
CA GLN A 64 -13.94 -0.80 -4.69
C GLN A 64 -13.20 -0.68 -6.03
N SER A 65 -13.97 -0.62 -7.12
CA SER A 65 -13.48 -0.21 -8.43
C SER A 65 -13.09 1.26 -8.44
N PRO A 66 -12.14 1.68 -9.31
CA PRO A 66 -11.71 3.07 -9.37
C PRO A 66 -12.83 3.99 -9.85
N THR A 67 -12.93 5.17 -9.26
CA THR A 67 -13.96 6.16 -9.59
C THR A 67 -13.60 6.97 -10.84
N VAL A 68 -12.32 7.32 -10.99
CA VAL A 68 -11.79 8.09 -12.09
C VAL A 68 -10.83 7.23 -12.89
N VAL A 69 -11.10 7.10 -14.18
CA VAL A 69 -10.18 6.49 -15.14
C VAL A 69 -9.88 7.46 -16.27
N ARG A 70 -8.60 7.75 -16.49
CA ARG A 70 -8.11 8.60 -17.59
C ARG A 70 -7.05 7.84 -18.36
N GLN A 71 -7.09 7.90 -19.68
CA GLN A 71 -6.17 7.14 -20.52
C GLN A 71 -5.58 8.03 -21.61
N PHE A 72 -4.27 7.93 -21.81
CA PHE A 72 -3.54 8.64 -22.84
C PHE A 72 -2.61 7.69 -23.56
N ILE A 73 -2.24 8.05 -24.77
CA ILE A 73 -1.27 7.31 -25.59
C ILE A 73 -0.08 8.22 -25.82
N ALA A 74 1.11 7.72 -25.49
CA ALA A 74 2.37 8.35 -25.80
C ALA A 74 3.20 7.36 -26.61
N GLY A 75 3.29 7.57 -27.93
CA GLY A 75 3.92 6.63 -28.84
C GLY A 75 3.18 5.30 -28.88
N GLN A 76 3.84 4.23 -28.46
CA GLN A 76 3.25 2.88 -28.38
C GLN A 76 2.73 2.54 -26.97
N GLN A 77 3.06 3.34 -25.95
CA GLN A 77 2.68 3.06 -24.58
C GLN A 77 1.29 3.65 -24.25
N VAL A 78 0.54 2.88 -23.47
CA VAL A 78 -0.74 3.31 -22.91
C VAL A 78 -0.56 3.71 -21.46
N ILE A 79 -0.81 4.98 -21.17
CA ILE A 79 -0.73 5.55 -19.84
C ILE A 79 -2.15 5.64 -19.29
N THR A 80 -2.43 4.95 -18.19
CA THR A 80 -3.78 4.89 -17.60
C THR A 80 -3.73 5.27 -16.14
N GLN A 81 -4.43 6.32 -15.75
CA GLN A 81 -4.73 6.61 -14.36
C GLN A 81 -6.00 5.86 -13.95
N ALA A 82 -5.96 5.22 -12.79
CA ALA A 82 -7.11 4.75 -12.03
C ALA A 82 -7.01 5.31 -10.61
N ASP A 83 -7.82 6.31 -10.29
CA ASP A 83 -7.75 7.12 -9.07
C ASP A 83 -6.31 7.55 -8.71
N ASP A 84 -5.73 6.97 -7.68
CA ASP A 84 -4.41 7.26 -7.11
C ASP A 84 -3.29 6.39 -7.68
N ILE A 85 -3.56 5.57 -8.70
CA ILE A 85 -2.56 4.70 -9.33
C ILE A 85 -2.43 5.04 -10.81
N LEU A 86 -1.18 5.21 -11.25
CA LEU A 86 -0.80 5.33 -12.66
C LEU A 86 -0.27 3.98 -13.16
N PHE A 87 -0.84 3.48 -14.24
CA PHE A 87 -0.40 2.29 -14.96
C PHE A 87 0.26 2.69 -16.27
N ILE A 88 1.45 2.17 -16.53
CA ILE A 88 2.17 2.32 -17.80
C ILE A 88 2.24 0.95 -18.45
N ASP A 89 1.61 0.83 -19.61
CA ASP A 89 1.44 -0.41 -20.37
C ASP A 89 0.80 -1.57 -19.58
N GLY A 90 0.17 -1.26 -18.45
CA GLY A 90 -0.48 -2.21 -17.56
C GLY A 90 0.44 -3.02 -16.64
N ASN A 91 1.76 -2.98 -16.84
CA ASN A 91 2.73 -3.74 -16.03
C ASN A 91 3.30 -2.92 -14.88
N ASN A 92 3.65 -1.66 -15.14
CA ASN A 92 4.26 -0.80 -14.14
C ASN A 92 3.18 0.06 -13.48
N SER A 93 3.08 -0.02 -12.17
CA SER A 93 2.19 0.80 -11.35
C SER A 93 2.99 1.81 -10.52
N LEU A 94 2.49 3.04 -10.44
CA LEU A 94 3.06 4.11 -9.63
C LEU A 94 1.96 4.82 -8.86
N ALA A 95 2.16 5.01 -7.55
CA ALA A 95 1.26 5.82 -6.75
C ALA A 95 1.38 7.31 -7.12
N ILE A 96 0.24 7.95 -7.36
CA ILE A 96 0.12 9.35 -7.73
C ILE A 96 -0.89 10.06 -6.82
N ASN A 97 -0.72 11.37 -6.66
CA ASN A 97 -1.54 12.19 -5.77
C ASN A 97 -2.21 13.38 -6.50
N SER A 98 -2.31 13.28 -7.82
CA SER A 98 -2.66 14.39 -8.70
C SER A 98 -3.20 13.83 -10.03
N SER A 99 -4.14 14.54 -10.65
CA SER A 99 -4.79 14.04 -11.88
C SER A 99 -3.82 13.96 -13.06
N LEU A 100 -3.96 12.92 -13.87
CA LEU A 100 -3.28 12.72 -15.15
C LEU A 100 -3.86 13.68 -16.19
N VAL A 101 -2.95 14.45 -16.80
CA VAL A 101 -3.25 15.47 -17.80
C VAL A 101 -2.94 14.97 -19.19
N GLY A 102 -1.87 14.19 -19.36
CA GLY A 102 -1.51 13.56 -20.62
C GLY A 102 -0.09 13.02 -20.61
N GLY A 103 0.34 12.53 -21.76
CA GLY A 103 1.71 12.08 -21.97
C GLY A 103 2.15 12.31 -23.41
N VAL A 104 3.45 12.55 -23.58
CA VAL A 104 4.10 12.73 -24.88
C VAL A 104 5.44 12.01 -24.91
N VAL A 105 5.86 11.59 -26.11
CA VAL A 105 7.20 11.04 -26.32
C VAL A 105 8.16 12.21 -26.51
N TYR A 106 9.29 12.18 -25.83
CA TYR A 106 10.36 13.16 -25.95
C TYR A 106 11.69 12.42 -26.01
N GLU A 107 12.33 12.48 -27.18
CA GLU A 107 13.55 11.71 -27.47
C GLU A 107 13.34 10.20 -27.20
N GLU A 108 14.08 9.61 -26.25
CA GLU A 108 13.97 8.20 -25.85
C GLU A 108 13.04 7.98 -24.63
N PHE A 109 12.48 9.06 -24.09
CA PHE A 109 11.68 9.06 -22.88
C PHE A 109 10.22 9.40 -23.16
N ILE A 110 9.37 9.13 -22.18
CA ILE A 110 7.99 9.57 -22.16
C ILE A 110 7.82 10.54 -21.00
N VAL A 111 7.33 11.73 -21.31
CA VAL A 111 7.00 12.76 -20.33
C VAL A 111 5.51 12.68 -20.03
N ILE A 112 5.18 12.27 -18.80
CA ILE A 112 3.81 12.16 -18.30
C ILE A 112 3.51 13.39 -17.45
N ALA A 113 2.51 14.17 -17.85
CA ALA A 113 2.06 15.32 -17.08
C ALA A 113 0.95 14.94 -16.11
N LEU A 114 1.18 15.24 -14.83
CA LEU A 114 0.13 15.35 -13.84
C LEU A 114 -0.14 16.83 -13.55
N THR A 115 -1.23 17.12 -12.87
CA THR A 115 -1.61 18.53 -12.55
C THR A 115 -0.56 19.33 -11.78
N ASN A 116 0.41 18.71 -11.09
CA ASN A 116 1.40 19.39 -10.25
C ASN A 116 2.87 18.93 -10.45
N LYS A 117 3.12 17.96 -11.33
CA LYS A 117 4.44 17.39 -11.57
C LYS A 117 4.51 16.73 -12.94
N LEU A 118 5.72 16.61 -13.48
CA LEU A 118 6.02 15.80 -14.66
C LEU A 118 6.79 14.56 -14.22
N LEU A 119 6.46 13.42 -14.81
CA LEU A 119 7.18 12.17 -14.62
C LEU A 119 7.90 11.84 -15.91
N LEU A 120 9.19 11.55 -15.83
CA LEU A 120 9.95 11.01 -16.95
C LEU A 120 10.07 9.51 -16.76
N VAL A 121 9.64 8.78 -17.78
CA VAL A 121 9.71 7.32 -17.81
C VAL A 121 10.47 6.87 -19.05
N ASP A 122 11.17 5.75 -18.95
CA ASP A 122 11.87 5.17 -20.08
C ASP A 122 10.92 4.41 -21.03
N SER A 123 11.48 3.86 -22.09
CA SER A 123 10.76 3.03 -23.07
C SER A 123 10.20 1.72 -22.49
N THR A 124 10.66 1.30 -21.32
CA THR A 124 10.12 0.15 -20.56
C THR A 124 9.01 0.54 -19.59
N GLY A 125 8.75 1.85 -19.44
CA GLY A 125 7.78 2.41 -18.51
C GLY A 125 8.29 2.51 -17.07
N GLN A 126 9.59 2.40 -16.83
CA GLN A 126 10.20 2.60 -15.53
C GLN A 126 10.34 4.10 -15.25
N LEU A 127 10.01 4.53 -14.03
CA LEU A 127 10.20 5.91 -13.59
C LEU A 127 11.70 6.23 -13.46
N LEU A 128 12.16 7.21 -14.24
CA LEU A 128 13.52 7.73 -14.17
C LEU A 128 13.59 8.96 -13.25
N GLU A 129 12.68 9.92 -13.46
CA GLU A 129 12.72 11.19 -12.75
C GLU A 129 11.33 11.77 -12.47
N THR A 130 11.23 12.54 -11.38
CA THR A 130 10.04 13.28 -10.99
C THR A 130 10.36 14.77 -10.89
N LEU A 131 9.87 15.54 -11.85
CA LEU A 131 9.99 17.00 -11.87
C LEU A 131 8.80 17.60 -11.13
N SER A 132 9.06 18.25 -10.00
CA SER A 132 8.02 18.84 -9.14
C SER A 132 8.18 20.35 -9.02
N LYS A 133 7.35 20.99 -8.20
CA LYS A 133 7.43 22.44 -7.91
C LYS A 133 8.83 22.93 -7.50
N THR A 134 9.59 22.11 -6.78
CA THR A 134 10.98 22.44 -6.38
C THR A 134 11.93 22.56 -7.56
N GLY A 135 11.62 21.91 -8.69
CA GLY A 135 12.33 22.02 -9.96
C GLY A 135 11.71 23.01 -10.94
N GLY A 136 10.83 23.90 -10.49
CA GLY A 136 10.21 24.94 -11.32
C GLY A 136 8.96 24.50 -12.09
N ILE A 137 8.42 23.31 -11.82
CA ILE A 137 7.16 22.86 -12.46
C ILE A 137 5.96 23.60 -11.85
N PRO A 138 5.10 24.25 -12.66
CA PRO A 138 3.92 24.94 -12.16
C PRO A 138 2.85 23.95 -11.69
N ASN A 139 1.98 24.41 -10.79
CA ASN A 139 0.75 23.69 -10.45
C ASN A 139 -0.30 23.90 -11.55
N ASN A 140 -1.44 23.22 -11.44
CA ASN A 140 -2.60 23.39 -12.33
C ASN A 140 -2.28 23.20 -13.82
N ILE A 141 -1.37 22.26 -14.12
CA ILE A 141 -1.11 21.83 -15.49
C ILE A 141 -2.42 21.30 -16.08
N SER A 142 -2.80 21.85 -17.23
CA SER A 142 -4.08 21.60 -17.90
C SER A 142 -3.93 20.84 -19.21
N LYS A 143 -2.79 20.99 -19.89
CA LYS A 143 -2.45 20.28 -21.13
C LYS A 143 -0.95 20.03 -21.23
N ILE A 144 -0.59 18.96 -21.93
CA ILE A 144 0.77 18.68 -22.41
C ILE A 144 0.70 18.29 -23.89
N GLY A 145 1.68 18.69 -24.68
CA GLY A 145 1.71 18.44 -26.11
C GLY A 145 3.09 18.66 -26.71
N LEU A 146 3.23 18.36 -27.99
CA LEU A 146 4.45 18.60 -28.76
C LEU A 146 4.21 19.71 -29.78
N ASP A 147 5.18 20.58 -29.98
CA ASP A 147 5.17 21.51 -31.12
C ASP A 147 5.74 20.85 -32.39
N GLU A 148 5.74 21.60 -33.49
CA GLU A 148 6.25 21.14 -34.80
C GLU A 148 7.73 20.73 -34.73
N GLU A 149 8.50 21.31 -33.81
CA GLU A 149 9.92 21.03 -33.58
C GLU A 149 10.14 19.89 -32.56
N GLN A 150 9.08 19.20 -32.12
CA GLN A 150 9.11 18.11 -31.13
C GLN A 150 9.53 18.54 -29.71
N HIS A 151 9.40 19.82 -29.36
CA HIS A 151 9.60 20.25 -27.98
C HIS A 151 8.34 19.98 -27.13
N VAL A 152 8.55 19.55 -25.89
CA VAL A 152 7.46 19.35 -24.93
C VAL A 152 6.94 20.70 -24.45
N ASN A 153 5.65 20.92 -24.63
CA ASN A 153 4.95 22.12 -24.22
C ASN A 153 3.88 21.77 -23.18
N VAL A 154 3.78 22.57 -22.13
CA VAL A 154 2.88 22.40 -20.99
C VAL A 154 2.08 23.68 -20.78
N LEU A 155 0.75 23.58 -20.69
CA LEU A 155 -0.12 24.72 -20.43
C LEU A 155 -0.59 24.69 -18.97
N SER A 156 -0.23 25.73 -18.20
CA SER A 156 -0.71 25.92 -16.83
C SER A 156 -1.24 27.35 -16.67
N GLU A 157 -2.46 27.49 -16.13
CA GLU A 157 -3.08 28.81 -15.86
C GLU A 157 -3.02 29.80 -17.05
N ASN A 158 -3.19 29.28 -18.28
CA ASN A 158 -3.10 30.03 -19.54
C ASN A 158 -1.69 30.57 -19.90
N ILE A 159 -0.66 30.12 -19.19
CA ILE A 159 0.75 30.34 -19.50
C ILE A 159 1.31 29.07 -20.15
N LEU A 160 1.93 29.24 -21.32
CA LEU A 160 2.61 28.16 -22.02
C LEU A 160 4.05 28.07 -21.52
N TYR A 161 4.45 26.86 -21.16
CA TYR A 161 5.81 26.52 -20.79
C TYR A 161 6.38 25.52 -21.78
N ARG A 162 7.65 25.65 -22.13
CA ARG A 162 8.40 24.68 -22.92
C ARG A 162 9.46 24.02 -22.03
N LEU A 163 9.59 22.71 -22.14
CA LEU A 163 10.66 21.95 -21.50
C LEU A 163 11.94 22.08 -22.33
N ASP A 164 13.02 22.52 -21.70
CA ASP A 164 14.34 22.56 -22.33
C ASP A 164 15.13 21.24 -22.15
N ALA A 165 16.30 21.16 -22.77
CA ALA A 165 17.18 19.99 -22.71
C ALA A 165 17.73 19.69 -21.29
N ASN A 166 17.64 20.65 -20.36
CA ASN A 166 18.02 20.47 -18.95
C ASN A 166 16.81 20.11 -18.07
N LEU A 167 15.67 19.76 -18.68
CA LEU A 167 14.43 19.40 -18.00
C LEU A 167 13.82 20.55 -17.18
N VAL A 168 14.10 21.80 -17.56
CA VAL A 168 13.54 22.99 -16.93
C VAL A 168 12.44 23.59 -17.81
N LEU A 169 11.32 23.97 -17.19
CA LEU A 169 10.24 24.66 -17.87
C LEU A 169 10.53 26.17 -17.99
N GLN A 170 10.55 26.66 -19.23
CA GLN A 170 10.69 28.09 -19.55
C GLN A 170 9.41 28.62 -20.19
N VAL A 171 9.07 29.89 -19.93
CA VAL A 171 7.86 30.50 -20.52
C VAL A 171 8.04 30.64 -22.03
N ALA A 172 7.03 30.20 -22.79
CA ALA A 172 6.99 30.25 -24.24
C ALA A 172 5.81 31.11 -24.75
N PRO A 173 5.90 31.72 -25.94
CA PRO A 173 4.80 32.48 -26.51
C PRO A 173 3.64 31.56 -26.93
N LEU A 174 2.40 32.00 -26.70
CA LEU A 174 1.18 31.21 -26.94
C LEU A 174 0.87 30.89 -28.42
N ASN A 175 1.61 31.49 -29.37
CA ASN A 175 1.34 31.42 -30.81
C ASN A 175 1.88 30.15 -31.51
N HIS A 176 2.13 29.06 -30.78
CA HIS A 176 2.67 27.83 -31.35
C HIS A 176 1.57 26.80 -31.64
N ASN A 177 1.66 26.16 -32.80
CA ASN A 177 0.86 24.98 -33.13
C ASN A 177 1.35 23.80 -32.27
N VAL A 178 0.66 23.56 -31.16
CA VAL A 178 0.93 22.42 -30.28
C VAL A 178 -0.08 21.32 -30.53
N THR A 179 0.42 20.13 -30.85
CA THR A 179 -0.37 18.90 -30.89
C THR A 179 -0.54 18.40 -29.46
N TRP A 180 -1.68 18.75 -28.86
CA TRP A 180 -2.01 18.40 -27.48
C TRP A 180 -2.32 16.91 -27.32
N SER A 181 -1.81 16.32 -26.25
CA SER A 181 -2.19 14.98 -25.80
C SER A 181 -3.68 14.95 -25.45
N GLN A 182 -4.40 13.93 -25.93
CA GLN A 182 -5.84 13.82 -25.76
C GLN A 182 -6.22 12.60 -24.93
N ASN A 183 -7.19 12.80 -24.03
CA ASN A 183 -7.75 11.72 -23.25
C ASN A 183 -8.53 10.78 -24.18
N LYS A 184 -8.12 9.52 -24.21
CA LYS A 184 -8.76 8.48 -25.00
C LYS A 184 -9.92 7.85 -24.20
N PRO A 185 -11.12 7.72 -24.79
CA PRO A 185 -12.21 7.03 -24.12
C PRO A 185 -11.85 5.57 -23.88
N VAL A 186 -12.05 5.11 -22.64
CA VAL A 186 -11.78 3.73 -22.24
C VAL A 186 -12.99 2.86 -22.58
N SER A 187 -12.78 1.83 -23.41
CA SER A 187 -13.82 0.85 -23.75
C SER A 187 -14.26 0.04 -22.53
N THR A 188 -15.47 -0.52 -22.55
CA THR A 188 -16.02 -1.29 -21.41
C THR A 188 -15.16 -2.49 -21.03
N ILE A 189 -14.58 -3.21 -22.01
CA ILE A 189 -13.67 -4.34 -21.77
C ILE A 189 -12.41 -3.86 -21.05
N ASN A 190 -11.84 -2.73 -21.48
CA ASN A 190 -10.66 -2.15 -20.85
C ASN A 190 -10.96 -1.67 -19.43
N LYS A 191 -12.17 -1.14 -19.16
CA LYS A 191 -12.58 -0.71 -17.80
C LYS A 191 -12.56 -1.85 -16.79
N LEU A 192 -13.05 -3.03 -17.16
CA LEU A 192 -13.01 -4.21 -16.27
C LEU A 192 -11.56 -4.63 -15.99
N ALA A 193 -10.74 -4.75 -17.02
CA ALA A 193 -9.34 -5.11 -16.87
C ALA A 193 -8.53 -4.08 -16.05
N ILE A 194 -8.85 -2.79 -16.18
CA ILE A 194 -8.25 -1.72 -15.36
C ILE A 194 -8.74 -1.83 -13.91
N SER A 195 -10.03 -2.09 -13.70
CA SER A 195 -10.58 -2.27 -12.36
C SER A 195 -9.94 -3.46 -11.63
N GLU A 196 -9.77 -4.60 -12.29
CA GLU A 196 -9.12 -5.77 -11.69
C GLU A 196 -7.67 -5.47 -11.31
N ARG A 197 -6.92 -4.82 -12.21
CA ARG A 197 -5.54 -4.40 -11.96
C ARG A 197 -5.43 -3.37 -10.82
N TYR A 198 -6.33 -2.39 -10.79
CA TYR A 198 -6.43 -1.42 -9.71
C TYR A 198 -6.61 -2.11 -8.36
N ARG A 199 -7.65 -2.94 -8.24
CA ARG A 199 -7.97 -3.65 -6.99
C ARG A 199 -6.82 -4.55 -6.53
N ALA A 200 -6.14 -5.20 -7.47
CA ALA A 200 -4.97 -6.03 -7.21
C ALA A 200 -3.71 -5.24 -6.79
N ASN A 201 -3.73 -3.91 -6.75
CA ASN A 201 -2.65 -3.07 -6.23
C ASN A 201 -3.01 -2.35 -4.91
N ILE A 202 -4.20 -2.58 -4.34
CA ILE A 202 -4.64 -1.85 -3.14
C ILE A 202 -4.11 -2.45 -1.84
N ILE A 203 -4.09 -3.78 -1.75
CA ILE A 203 -3.72 -4.48 -0.50
C ILE A 203 -2.44 -5.28 -0.73
N SER A 204 -1.36 -4.86 -0.05
CA SER A 204 -0.10 -5.61 -0.02
C SER A 204 -0.21 -6.85 0.88
N LEU A 205 0.64 -7.85 0.63
CA LEU A 205 0.73 -9.04 1.46
C LEU A 205 1.24 -8.72 2.87
N GLU A 206 2.07 -7.67 3.00
CA GLU A 206 2.48 -7.09 4.27
C GLU A 206 1.25 -6.63 5.08
N THR A 207 0.36 -5.84 4.46
CA THR A 207 -0.86 -5.34 5.12
C THR A 207 -1.74 -6.50 5.57
N LEU A 208 -1.93 -7.50 4.70
CA LEU A 208 -2.69 -8.70 5.04
C LEU A 208 -2.08 -9.44 6.24
N MET A 209 -0.76 -9.63 6.26
CA MET A 209 -0.07 -10.30 7.37
C MET A 209 -0.14 -9.50 8.66
N LEU A 210 -0.02 -8.18 8.59
CA LEU A 210 -0.15 -7.27 9.72
C LEU A 210 -1.56 -7.32 10.33
N ASP A 211 -2.58 -7.46 9.50
CA ASP A 211 -3.97 -7.56 9.93
C ASP A 211 -4.29 -8.92 10.55
N ILE A 212 -3.68 -9.98 10.02
CA ILE A 212 -3.75 -11.31 10.61
C ILE A 212 -3.02 -11.34 11.96
N HIS A 213 -1.83 -10.71 12.05
CA HIS A 213 -1.02 -10.64 13.27
C HIS A 213 -1.64 -9.78 14.38
N SER A 214 -2.40 -8.73 14.02
CA SER A 214 -3.10 -7.87 14.99
C SER A 214 -4.51 -8.35 15.33
N GLY A 215 -5.00 -9.39 14.64
CA GLY A 215 -6.40 -9.84 14.73
C GLY A 215 -7.40 -8.96 14.00
N ARG A 216 -6.97 -7.82 13.43
CA ARG A 216 -7.82 -6.88 12.68
C ARG A 216 -8.48 -7.51 11.46
N PHE A 217 -7.87 -8.55 10.90
CA PHE A 217 -8.44 -9.35 9.81
C PHE A 217 -9.84 -9.90 10.14
N PHE A 218 -10.11 -10.23 11.41
CA PHE A 218 -11.41 -10.75 11.85
C PHE A 218 -12.32 -9.64 12.42
N GLY A 219 -12.01 -8.36 12.16
CA GLY A 219 -12.75 -7.21 12.65
C GLY A 219 -12.61 -7.02 14.17
N SER A 220 -13.61 -6.38 14.79
CA SER A 220 -13.60 -6.04 16.21
C SER A 220 -13.56 -7.26 17.14
N TYR A 221 -14.18 -8.38 16.75
CA TYR A 221 -14.11 -9.62 17.52
C TYR A 221 -12.71 -10.22 17.52
N GLY A 222 -11.97 -10.07 16.42
CA GLY A 222 -10.57 -10.49 16.32
C GLY A 222 -9.67 -9.71 17.26
N THR A 223 -9.77 -8.39 17.27
CA THR A 223 -8.95 -7.56 18.17
C THR A 223 -9.26 -7.86 19.64
N LEU A 224 -10.54 -8.01 20.01
CA LEU A 224 -10.93 -8.39 21.37
C LEU A 224 -10.41 -9.79 21.76
N PHE A 225 -10.37 -10.72 20.81
CA PHE A 225 -9.78 -12.04 21.04
C PHE A 225 -8.27 -11.93 21.31
N PHE A 226 -7.55 -11.11 20.56
CA PHE A 226 -6.12 -10.88 20.77
C PHE A 226 -5.85 -10.23 22.14
N ASP A 227 -6.67 -9.25 22.55
CA ASP A 227 -6.60 -8.65 23.89
C ASP A 227 -6.82 -9.71 24.98
N PHE A 228 -7.80 -10.59 24.80
CA PHE A 228 -8.05 -11.71 25.71
C PHE A 228 -6.86 -12.66 25.80
N VAL A 229 -6.22 -12.99 24.68
CA VAL A 229 -5.00 -13.82 24.72
C VAL A 229 -3.86 -13.07 25.41
N GLY A 230 -3.73 -11.75 25.22
CA GLY A 230 -2.79 -10.91 25.96
C GLY A 230 -2.99 -11.01 27.48
N VAL A 231 -4.24 -10.99 27.95
CA VAL A 231 -4.58 -11.21 29.37
C VAL A 231 -4.18 -12.61 29.84
N ILE A 232 -4.39 -13.65 29.02
CA ILE A 232 -3.92 -15.01 29.35
C ILE A 232 -2.40 -15.05 29.49
N LEU A 233 -1.67 -14.41 28.57
CA LEU A 233 -0.20 -14.35 28.62
C LEU A 233 0.29 -13.61 29.87
N LEU A 234 -0.35 -12.50 30.23
CA LEU A 234 -0.07 -11.78 31.46
C LEU A 234 -0.32 -12.67 32.70
N PHE A 235 -1.46 -13.36 32.73
CA PHE A 235 -1.77 -14.32 33.79
C PHE A 235 -0.71 -15.42 33.88
N LEU A 236 -0.27 -15.99 32.77
CA LEU A 236 0.78 -17.00 32.71
C LEU A 236 2.13 -16.47 33.21
N ALA A 237 2.51 -15.25 32.81
CA ALA A 237 3.74 -14.61 33.27
C ALA A 237 3.73 -14.40 34.79
N CYS A 238 2.66 -13.82 35.34
CA CYS A 238 2.52 -13.59 36.78
C CYS A 238 2.50 -14.91 37.56
N THR A 239 1.72 -15.90 37.10
CA THR A 239 1.61 -17.19 37.80
C THR A 239 2.89 -18.01 37.70
N GLY A 240 3.63 -17.95 36.59
CA GLY A 240 4.95 -18.55 36.46
C GLY A 240 5.96 -18.01 37.48
N VAL A 241 6.01 -16.68 37.65
CA VAL A 241 6.86 -16.04 38.68
C VAL A 241 6.46 -16.47 40.10
N ILE A 242 5.15 -16.51 40.40
CA ILE A 242 4.65 -16.96 41.72
C ILE A 242 5.02 -18.42 41.99
N ILE A 243 4.86 -19.28 41.00
CA ILE A 243 5.21 -20.71 41.08
C ILE A 243 6.71 -20.86 41.36
N TRP A 244 7.56 -20.18 40.59
CA TRP A 244 9.00 -20.19 40.78
C TRP A 244 9.43 -19.71 42.17
N ALA A 245 8.85 -18.59 42.64
CA ALA A 245 9.15 -18.05 43.96
C ALA A 245 8.77 -19.01 45.11
N ARG A 246 7.67 -19.76 44.94
CA ARG A 246 7.21 -20.77 45.91
C ARG A 246 8.01 -22.08 45.88
N GLN A 247 8.72 -22.36 44.80
CA GLN A 247 9.56 -23.56 44.65
C GLN A 247 10.99 -23.35 45.16
N ARG A 248 11.36 -22.15 45.63
CA ARG A 248 12.67 -21.94 46.26
C ARG A 248 12.80 -22.85 47.49
N PRO A 249 13.80 -23.76 47.54
CA PRO A 249 14.03 -24.55 48.73
C PRO A 249 14.37 -23.61 49.89
N LYS A 250 13.78 -23.87 51.08
CA LYS A 250 14.28 -23.24 52.31
C LYS A 250 15.77 -23.54 52.38
N LYS A 251 16.62 -22.52 52.36
CA LYS A 251 18.03 -22.64 52.74
C LYS A 251 18.03 -23.27 54.13
N SER A 252 18.46 -24.52 54.22
CA SER A 252 18.90 -25.13 55.47
C SER A 252 20.23 -24.53 55.90
#